data_AF-A0A059LDA7-F1
#
_entry.id   AF-A0A059LDA7-F1
#
_cell.length_a   1.000
_cell.length_b   1.000
_cell.length_c   1.000
_cell.angle_alpha   90.00
_cell.angle_beta   90.00
_cell.angle_gamma   90.00
#
_symmetry.space_group_name_H-M   'P 1'
#
loop_
_entity.id
_entity.type
_entity.pdbx_description
1 polymer ?
#
loop_
_entity_poly.entity_id
_entity_poly.type
_entity_poly.pdbx_seq_one_letter_code
_entity_poly.pdbx_strand_id
1 'polypeptide(L)' 'ALEKFTVEKDIAGYIKKEFDNKYGPTWHCIVGRNYGALGWGRDKD' A
#
# COMPACT_ATOMS: atom_id res chain seq x y z
N ALA A 1 -0.45 12.73 3.52
CA ALA A 1 -0.64 11.49 4.31
C ALA A 1 0.65 11.12 5.04
N LEU A 2 1.79 11.00 4.33
CA LEU A 2 3.08 10.65 4.94
C LEU A 2 3.61 11.68 5.96
N GLU A 3 3.27 12.96 5.82
CA GLU A 3 3.61 13.99 6.81
C GLU A 3 2.70 13.98 8.06
N LYS A 4 1.51 13.36 7.96
CA LYS A 4 0.47 13.36 9.00
C LYS A 4 0.45 12.07 9.83
N PHE A 5 0.98 10.97 9.28
CA PHE A 5 0.93 9.65 9.88
C PHE A 5 2.29 8.98 9.73
N THR A 6 2.79 8.37 10.82
CA THR A 6 4.06 7.64 10.84
C THR A 6 3.89 6.12 10.80
N VAL A 7 2.69 5.63 11.12
CA VAL A 7 2.34 4.21 11.10
C VAL A 7 1.78 3.86 9.73
N GLU A 8 2.36 2.86 9.06
CA GLU A 8 1.99 2.47 7.69
C GLU A 8 0.50 2.12 7.54
N LYS A 9 -0.08 1.46 8.55
CA LYS A 9 -1.51 1.11 8.58
C LYS A 9 -2.41 2.34 8.53
N ASP A 10 -2.06 3.41 9.23
CA ASP A 10 -2.88 4.63 9.29
C ASP A 10 -2.79 5.39 7.97
N ILE A 11 -1.61 5.41 7.34
CA ILE A 11 -1.42 5.95 6.00
C ILE A 11 -2.31 5.19 5.00
N ALA A 12 -2.27 3.85 5.01
CA ALA A 12 -3.05 3.01 4.11
C ALA A 12 -4.57 3.22 4.32
N GLY A 13 -5.02 3.28 5.57
CA GLY A 13 -6.42 3.54 5.91
C GLY A 13 -6.91 4.92 5.49
N TYR A 14 -6.08 5.95 5.66
CA TYR A 14 -6.39 7.31 5.22
C TYR A 14 -6.56 7.37 3.69
N ILE A 15 -5.61 6.82 2.93
CA ILE A 15 -5.66 6.83 1.46
C ILE A 15 -6.89 6.06 0.96
N LYS A 16 -7.16 4.87 1.52
CA LYS A 16 -8.35 4.08 1.20
C LYS A 16 -9.63 4.90 1.38
N LYS A 17 -9.80 5.54 2.54
CA LYS A 17 -10.99 6.33 2.85
C LYS A 17 -11.19 7.48 1.87
N GLU A 18 -10.13 8.22 1.56
CA GLU A 18 -10.20 9.34 0.61
C GLU A 18 -10.57 8.86 -0.80
N PHE A 19 -10.05 7.70 -1.22
CA PHE A 19 -10.32 7.13 -2.54
C PHE A 19 -11.74 6.55 -2.64
N ASP A 20 -12.18 5.81 -1.62
CA ASP A 20 -13.56 5.32 -1.53
C ASP A 20 -14.56 6.49 -1.60
N ASN A 21 -14.28 7.61 -0.92
CA ASN A 21 -15.14 8.79 -0.92
C ASN A 21 -15.16 9.51 -2.26
N LYS A 22 -14.00 9.64 -2.92
CA LYS A 22 -13.84 10.45 -4.13
C LYS A 22 -14.20 9.70 -5.41
N TYR A 23 -13.92 8.40 -5.45
CA TYR A 23 -14.02 7.58 -6.67
C TYR A 23 -15.00 6.40 -6.53
N GLY A 24 -15.59 6.25 -5.34
CA GLY A 24 -16.46 5.12 -5.03
C GLY A 24 -15.67 3.91 -4.52
N PRO A 25 -16.31 3.07 -3.67
CA PRO A 25 -15.69 1.85 -3.13
C PRO A 25 -15.63 0.73 -4.19
N THR A 26 -14.77 -0.28 -4.04
CA THR A 26 -13.80 -0.49 -2.94
C THR A 26 -12.37 -0.37 -3.41
N TRP A 27 -11.55 0.36 -2.65
CA TRP A 27 -10.11 0.46 -2.87
C TRP A 27 -9.31 -0.38 -1.87
N HIS A 28 -8.21 -0.96 -2.35
CA HIS A 28 -7.21 -1.63 -1.54
C HIS A 28 -5.90 -0.84 -1.62
N CYS A 29 -5.37 -0.43 -0.47
CA CYS A 29 -4.14 0.36 -0.39
C CYS A 29 -3.11 -0.39 0.45
N ILE A 30 -1.88 -0.46 -0.05
CA ILE A 30 -0.76 -1.13 0.59
C ILE A 30 0.36 -0.10 0.81
N VAL A 31 0.86 0.00 2.04
CA VAL A 31 1.93 0.91 2.45
C VAL A 31 2.94 0.16 3.31
N GLY A 32 4.23 0.41 3.11
CA GLY A 32 5.33 -0.43 3.55
C GLY A 32 6.64 0.03 2.90
N ARG A 33 7.77 -0.29 3.53
CA ARG A 33 9.11 0.10 3.06
C ARG A 33 9.82 -1.01 2.30
N ASN A 34 9.45 -2.26 2.59
CA ASN A 34 10.04 -3.45 1.99
C ASN A 34 8.92 -4.28 1.35
N TYR A 35 8.95 -4.38 0.03
CA TYR A 35 8.04 -5.24 -0.72
C TYR A 35 8.85 -6.29 -1.46
N GLY A 36 8.47 -7.56 -1.31
CA GLY A 36 9.04 -8.63 -2.11
C GLY A 36 8.55 -8.51 -3.55
N ALA A 37 9.46 -8.24 -4.48
CA ALA A 37 9.19 -8.42 -5.91
C ALA A 37 9.52 -9.87 -6.26
N LEU A 38 8.51 -10.64 -6.67
CA LEU A 38 8.66 -12.06 -6.97
C LEU A 38 9.35 -12.21 -8.34
N GLY A 39 10.67 -12.19 -8.35
CA GLY A 39 11.49 -12.54 -9.51
C GLY A 39 11.60 -14.06 -9.62
N TRP A 40 10.75 -14.67 -10.45
CA TRP A 40 10.98 -16.04 -10.91
C TRP A 40 12.26 -16.06 -11.76
N GLY A 41 13.29 -16.76 -11.29
CA GLY A 41 14.49 -17.02 -12.07
C GLY A 41 15.79 -16.84 -11.30
N ARG A 42 16.04 -17.67 -10.29
CA ARG A 42 17.40 -18.06 -9.87
C ARG A 42 17.40 -19.49 -9.31
N ASP A 43 16.85 -20.42 -10.08
CA ASP A 43 17.37 -21.78 -10.08
C ASP A 43 18.39 -21.83 -11.22
N LYS A 44 19.60 -21.36 -10.92
CA LYS A 44 20.81 -21.81 -11.59
C LYS A 44 21.56 -22.58 -10.52
N ASP A 45 21.28 -23.87 -10.43
CA ASP A 45 22.20 -24.92 -10.03
C ASP A 45 21.72 -26.21 -10.70
#